data_AF-A0A7C5ML44-F1
#
_entry.id   AF-A0A7C5ML44-F1
#
_cell.length_a   1.000
_cell.length_b   1.000
_cell.length_c   1.000
_cell.angle_alpha   90.00
_cell.angle_beta   90.00
_cell.angle_gamma   90.00
#
_symmetry.space_group_name_H-M   'P 1'
#
loop_
_entity.id
_entity.type
_entity.pdbx_description
1 polymer ?
#
loop_
_entity_poly.entity_id
_entity_poly.type
_entity_poly.pdbx_seq_one_letter_code
_entity_poly.pdbx_strand_id
1 'polypeptide(L)'
;MKEIKEEVGRELFNISNGGFLVIQTQDVRIDGYIEPMAKRLVDILRFDKLWLKEIIVITQEKTDSNSSESTEYFKIAHQYLLVYEVKK
;
A
#
# COMPACT_ATOMS: atom_id res chain seq x y z
N MET A 1 6.16 8.30 7.95
CA MET A 1 6.78 7.03 7.47
C MET A 1 7.56 6.27 8.55
N LYS A 2 8.38 6.93 9.39
CA LYS A 2 9.09 6.26 10.50
C LYS A 2 8.12 5.51 11.44
N GLU A 3 7.01 6.16 11.79
CA GLU A 3 5.94 5.59 12.61
C GLU A 3 5.33 4.31 12.03
N ILE A 4 5.11 4.25 10.70
CA ILE A 4 4.58 3.06 10.03
C ILE A 4 5.54 1.89 10.17
N LYS A 5 6.85 2.13 9.99
CA LYS A 5 7.87 1.09 10.16
C LYS A 5 7.87 0.57 11.60
N GLU A 6 7.76 1.45 12.58
CA GLU A 6 7.72 1.07 14.00
C GLU A 6 6.46 0.27 14.35
N GLU A 7 5.29 0.68 13.85
CA GLU A 7 4.02 -0.04 14.06
C GLU A 7 4.06 -1.43 13.44
N VAL A 8 4.47 -1.53 12.17
CA VAL A 8 4.64 -2.82 11.50
C VAL A 8 5.62 -3.68 12.29
N GLY A 9 6.74 -3.11 12.73
CA GLY A 9 7.73 -3.82 13.55
C GLY A 9 7.15 -4.44 14.82
N ARG A 10 6.23 -3.74 15.51
CA ARG A 10 5.53 -4.27 16.70
C ARG A 10 4.59 -5.42 16.33
N GLU A 11 3.78 -5.25 15.30
CA GLU A 11 2.80 -6.26 14.89
C GLU A 11 3.46 -7.54 14.35
N LEU A 12 4.64 -7.44 13.73
CA LEU A 12 5.37 -8.61 13.23
C LEU A 12 5.71 -9.63 14.33
N PHE A 13 5.88 -9.21 15.58
CA PHE A 13 6.12 -10.14 16.68
C PHE A 13 4.92 -11.06 16.94
N ASN A 14 3.71 -10.54 16.72
CA ASN A 14 2.45 -11.24 16.97
C ASN A 14 2.06 -12.20 15.85
N ILE A 15 2.66 -12.07 14.66
CA ILE A 15 2.36 -12.92 13.51
C ILE A 15 3.26 -14.17 13.53
N SER A 16 2.68 -15.35 13.32
CA SER A 16 3.42 -16.61 13.27
C SER A 16 4.30 -16.72 12.01
N ASN A 17 5.28 -17.62 12.03
CA ASN A 17 6.04 -17.95 10.82
C ASN A 17 5.10 -18.51 9.74
N GLY A 18 5.25 -18.05 8.49
CA GLY A 18 4.33 -18.37 7.39
C GLY A 18 2.99 -17.63 7.44
N GLY A 19 2.76 -16.79 8.47
CA GLY A 19 1.62 -15.88 8.53
C GLY A 19 1.77 -14.69 7.58
N PHE A 20 0.73 -13.88 7.45
CA PHE A 20 0.68 -12.78 6.49
C PHE A 20 0.47 -11.43 7.15
N LEU A 21 1.20 -10.42 6.67
CA LEU A 21 0.93 -9.02 6.87
C LEU A 21 0.39 -8.46 5.55
N VAL A 22 -0.80 -7.85 5.58
CA VAL A 22 -1.41 -7.22 4.41
C VAL A 22 -1.55 -5.73 4.68
N ILE A 23 -1.02 -4.90 3.79
CA ILE A 23 -1.12 -3.45 3.88
C ILE A 23 -1.90 -2.93 2.68
N GLN A 24 -3.07 -2.35 2.95
CA GLN A 24 -3.82 -1.61 1.94
C GLN A 24 -3.26 -0.20 1.82
N THR A 25 -3.02 0.25 0.60
CA THR A 25 -2.49 1.58 0.32
C THR A 25 -2.98 2.08 -1.05
N GLN A 26 -2.88 3.38 -1.26
CA GLN A 26 -3.21 4.04 -2.51
C GLN A 26 -2.20 5.16 -2.74
N ASP A 27 -1.80 5.35 -3.99
CA ASP A 27 -0.98 6.50 -4.35
C ASP A 27 -1.77 7.80 -4.14
N VAL A 28 -1.09 8.85 -3.71
CA VAL A 28 -1.74 10.15 -3.44
C VAL A 28 -1.20 11.20 -4.40
N ARG A 29 -2.04 12.20 -4.72
CA ARG A 29 -1.60 13.36 -5.50
C ARG A 29 -1.41 14.54 -4.57
N ILE A 30 -0.21 15.14 -4.59
CA ILE A 30 0.15 16.32 -3.81
C ILE A 30 0.74 17.33 -4.79
N ASP A 31 0.16 18.53 -4.85
CA ASP A 31 0.61 19.63 -5.71
C ASP A 31 0.84 19.22 -7.19
N GLY A 32 -0.05 18.38 -7.73
CA GLY A 32 0.01 17.90 -9.11
C GLY A 32 0.86 16.64 -9.34
N TYR A 33 1.75 16.28 -8.42
CA TYR A 33 2.61 15.10 -8.54
C TYR A 33 2.00 13.88 -7.86
N ILE A 34 2.24 12.70 -8.44
CA ILE A 34 1.91 11.42 -7.80
C ILE A 34 3.02 11.06 -6.81
N GLU A 35 2.61 10.85 -5.58
CA GLU A 35 3.42 10.25 -4.53
C GLU A 35 3.14 8.73 -4.51
N PRO A 36 4.09 7.88 -4.96
CA PRO A 36 3.89 6.44 -5.10
C PRO A 36 3.97 5.74 -3.74
N MET A 37 2.87 5.76 -2.99
CA MET A 37 2.82 5.28 -1.62
C MET A 37 3.08 3.78 -1.51
N ALA A 38 2.60 2.99 -2.47
CA ALA A 38 2.90 1.57 -2.52
C ALA A 38 4.40 1.31 -2.61
N LYS A 39 5.11 2.01 -3.51
CA LYS A 39 6.55 1.87 -3.67
C LYS A 39 7.32 2.31 -2.43
N ARG A 40 6.92 3.43 -1.83
CA ARG A 40 7.55 3.93 -0.60
C ARG A 40 7.41 2.97 0.56
N LEU A 41 6.25 2.33 0.72
CA LEU A 41 6.05 1.31 1.75
C LEU A 41 6.96 0.09 1.51
N VAL A 42 7.07 -0.40 0.27
CA VAL A 42 7.99 -1.49 -0.08
C VAL A 42 9.45 -1.14 0.26
N ASP A 43 9.88 0.10 0.01
CA ASP A 43 11.26 0.50 0.32
C ASP A 43 11.55 0.62 1.81
N ILE A 44 10.54 1.01 2.61
CA ILE A 44 10.71 1.24 4.05
C ILE A 44 10.55 -0.05 4.86
N LEU A 45 9.70 -0.97 4.40
CA LEU A 45 9.40 -2.25 5.05
C LEU A 45 10.40 -3.36 4.67
N ARG A 46 11.67 -2.99 4.50
CA ARG A 46 12.79 -3.92 4.30
C ARG A 46 13.21 -4.56 5.62
N PHE A 47 12.32 -5.37 6.20
CA PHE A 47 12.64 -6.24 7.32
C PHE A 47 13.11 -7.59 6.78
N ASP A 48 14.19 -8.15 7.32
CA ASP A 48 14.68 -9.50 6.94
C ASP A 48 13.62 -10.59 7.14
N LYS A 49 12.63 -10.31 8.02
CA LYS A 49 11.53 -11.20 8.35
C LYS A 49 10.29 -11.06 7.47
N LEU A 50 10.33 -10.18 6.46
CA LEU A 50 9.22 -9.98 5.53
C LEU A 50 9.62 -10.30 4.11
N TRP A 51 8.84 -11.19 3.49
CA TRP A 51 8.94 -11.49 2.06
C TRP A 51 7.74 -10.91 1.33
N LEU A 52 7.94 -9.94 0.43
CA LEU A 52 6.86 -9.45 -0.43
C LEU A 52 6.44 -10.58 -1.38
N LYS A 53 5.29 -11.18 -1.10
CA LYS A 53 4.80 -12.35 -1.81
C LYS A 53 4.01 -11.95 -3.05
N GLU A 54 3.08 -11.02 -2.87
CA GLU A 54 2.10 -10.61 -3.88
C GLU A 54 1.78 -9.11 -3.76
N ILE A 55 1.43 -8.49 -4.89
CA ILE A 55 0.81 -7.17 -4.95
C ILE A 55 -0.53 -7.34 -5.63
N ILE A 56 -1.62 -7.14 -4.89
CA ILE A 56 -2.98 -7.21 -5.43
C ILE A 56 -3.42 -5.79 -5.78
N VAL A 57 -3.82 -5.56 -7.03
CA VAL A 57 -4.36 -4.27 -7.48
C VAL A 57 -5.88 -4.33 -7.38
N ILE A 58 -6.46 -3.49 -6.54
CA ILE A 58 -7.90 -3.32 -6.40
C ILE A 58 -8.34 -2.17 -7.29
N THR A 59 -9.16 -2.44 -8.29
CA THR A 59 -9.82 -1.43 -9.10
C THR A 59 -11.30 -1.41 -8.75
N GLN A 60 -11.86 -0.24 -8.46
CA GLN A 60 -13.31 -0.12 -8.34
C GLN A 60 -13.91 0.06 -9.73
N GLU A 61 -14.80 -0.87 -10.12
CA GLU A 61 -15.65 -0.68 -11.28
C GLU A 61 -16.63 0.47 -10.98
N LYS A 62 -16.76 1.40 -11.92
CA LYS A 62 -17.38 2.72 -11.72
C LYS A 62 -18.71 2.63 -10.95
N THR A 63 -18.77 3.20 -9.74
CA THR A 63 -20.04 3.73 -9.24
C THR A 63 -20.18 5.12 -9.84
N ASP A 64 -21.10 5.25 -10.80
CA ASP A 64 -21.47 6.51 -11.42
C ASP A 64 -21.66 7.59 -10.36
N SER A 65 -20.70 8.49 -10.27
CA SER A 65 -20.84 9.72 -9.52
C SER A 65 -20.41 10.82 -10.46
N ASN A 66 -21.42 11.51 -10.97
CA ASN A 66 -21.29 12.79 -11.63
C ASN A 66 -20.48 13.72 -10.71
N SER A 67 -19.20 13.89 -10.98
CA SER A 67 -18.51 15.10 -10.58
C SER A 67 -17.75 15.63 -11.78
N SER A 68 -18.21 16.79 -12.23
CA SER A 68 -17.46 17.75 -13.00
C SER A 68 -16.21 18.12 -12.19
N GLU A 69 -15.15 17.33 -12.32
CA GLU A 69 -13.86 17.61 -11.69
C GLU A 69 -12.81 17.82 -12.79
N SER A 70 -12.16 18.98 -12.68
CA SER A 70 -11.20 19.59 -13.60
C SER A 70 -10.26 18.61 -14.31
N THR A 71 -10.18 18.80 -15.62
CA THR A 71 -9.50 17.99 -16.66
C THR A 71 -7.96 18.02 -16.66
N GLU A 72 -7.30 18.36 -15.55
CA GLU A 72 -5.83 18.50 -15.57
C GLU A 72 -5.10 17.17 -15.39
N TYR A 73 -5.69 16.22 -14.65
CA TYR A 73 -5.04 14.93 -14.34
C TYR A 73 -5.99 13.74 -14.37
N PHE A 74 -5.45 12.55 -14.67
CA PHE A 74 -6.18 11.29 -14.51
C PHE A 74 -6.44 10.99 -13.03
N LYS A 75 -7.65 10.47 -12.75
CA LYS A 75 -8.08 9.99 -11.44
C LYS A 75 -7.27 8.74 -11.05
N ILE A 76 -6.83 8.70 -9.80
CA ILE A 76 -6.22 7.49 -9.20
C ILE A 76 -7.37 6.52 -8.92
N ALA A 77 -7.52 5.52 -9.79
CA ALA A 77 -8.67 4.59 -9.78
C ALA A 77 -8.38 3.24 -9.11
N HIS A 78 -7.14 3.03 -8.65
CA HIS A 78 -6.70 1.76 -8.07
C HIS A 78 -6.15 1.97 -6.66
N GLN A 79 -6.26 0.91 -5.86
CA GLN A 79 -5.59 0.71 -4.59
C GLN A 79 -4.73 -0.56 -4.67
N TYR A 80 -3.84 -0.74 -3.72
CA TYR A 80 -2.96 -1.90 -3.63
C TYR A 80 -3.14 -2.60 -2.30
N LEU A 81 -3.13 -3.93 -2.30
CA LEU A 81 -2.80 -4.72 -1.12
C LEU A 81 -1.39 -5.26 -1.32
N LEU A 82 -0.47 -4.80 -0.47
CA LEU A 82 0.88 -5.36 -0.39
C LEU A 82 0.83 -6.54 0.57
N VAL A 83 1.03 -7.76 0.06
CA VAL A 83 0.97 -9.00 0.83
C VAL A 83 2.37 -9.48 1.14
N TYR A 84 2.72 -9.48 2.42
CA TYR A 84 3.99 -9.99 2.90
C TYR A 84 3.79 -11.29 3.66
N GLU A 85 4.61 -12.28 3.37
CA GLU A 85 4.74 -13.48 4.18
C GLU A 85 5.82 -13.24 5.26
N VAL A 86 5.50 -13.58 6.50
CA VAL A 86 6.44 -13.50 7.61
C VAL A 86 7.36 -14.72 7.58
N LYS A 87 8.67 -14.49 7.45
CA LYS A 87 9.73 -15.49 7.56
C LYS A 87 10.46 -15.28 8.90
N LYS A 88 10.30 -16.20 9.85
CA LYS A 88 11.02 -16.17 11.14
C LYS A 88 12.28 -17.03 11.11
#